data_AF-A0A423U447-F1
#
_entry.id   AF-A0A423U447-F1
#
_cell.length_a   1.000
_cell.length_b   1.000
_cell.length_c   1.000
_cell.angle_alpha   90.00
_cell.angle_beta   90.00
_cell.angle_gamma   90.00
#
_symmetry.space_group_name_H-M   'P 1'
#
loop_
_entity.id
_entity.type
_entity.pdbx_description
1 polymer ?
#
loop_
_entity_poly.entity_id
_entity_poly.type
_entity_poly.pdbx_seq_one_letter_code
_entity_poly.pdbx_strand_id
1 'polypeptide(L)'
;MENGLVKGHAYSVTGARRFRVNAPRRPYVELLRLRNPWGDETEWKGLWSDGCEEWNLIPSSERDKLQLSIAADGEFWMSFSDFAENFDELYITSLNPHTVNEEAKEQLFSLADVVTEAILHSEVIRAAEVKAVKMWEVVTFDGAWVRNATAGGGDRKHRVFCSNPQYILELTEADDGAEGTCATIVTLMQKNRRVNQLPIHPIGFYIYKLEEGERTPNPLTVSWLRLNVPYFYTKTFSRARTVTHRLALDPGRYLVIPCTPEPDQEAEFLLRVFCEKLVRMEEYDEEAQILDIAYESEDEVDHSIEDHLRAVFREAAGEANDVDAVKLQAMLEQLFPSAGFADSLDFTRSFLAMMDLDFSGTVNFYEFEALFSSLSRWVRVYNSRKDEESGLLSGHSWGLGDALRDLGLQIPRRIRALVVVRYGDQQGHVALRDFLMAACRISVMLVRFEAHRAEEGQHANIPLTDWLTNTLYC
;
A
#
# COMPACT_ATOMS: atom_id res chain seq x y z
N MET A 1 -31.00 -8.01 27.15
CA MET A 1 -31.32 -9.46 27.21
C MET A 1 -31.81 -9.77 28.62
N GLU A 2 -32.47 -10.91 28.85
CA GLU A 2 -33.00 -11.25 30.19
C GLU A 2 -31.88 -11.37 31.25
N ASN A 3 -30.68 -11.77 30.82
CA ASN A 3 -29.47 -11.86 31.64
C ASN A 3 -28.77 -10.49 31.89
N GLY A 4 -29.37 -9.38 31.46
CA GLY A 4 -28.83 -8.02 31.65
C GLY A 4 -27.88 -7.51 30.57
N LEU A 5 -27.36 -8.38 29.70
CA LEU A 5 -26.44 -7.98 28.62
C LEU A 5 -27.17 -7.26 27.48
N VAL A 6 -26.44 -6.37 26.80
CA VAL A 6 -26.87 -5.62 25.60
C VAL A 6 -26.22 -6.22 24.36
N LYS A 7 -27.04 -6.66 23.40
CA LYS A 7 -26.57 -7.24 22.13
C LYS A 7 -26.07 -6.15 21.19
N GLY A 8 -24.97 -6.42 20.47
CA GLY A 8 -24.39 -5.48 19.49
C GLY A 8 -23.69 -4.29 20.12
N HIS A 9 -23.30 -4.41 21.39
CA HIS A 9 -22.65 -3.36 22.18
C HIS A 9 -21.28 -3.82 22.65
N ALA A 10 -20.33 -2.88 22.73
CA ALA A 10 -18.97 -3.19 23.14
C ALA A 10 -18.80 -3.08 24.66
N TYR A 11 -18.21 -4.10 25.26
CA TYR A 11 -17.82 -4.14 26.67
C TYR A 11 -16.30 -4.15 26.78
N SER A 12 -15.77 -3.61 27.88
CA SER A 12 -14.34 -3.66 28.17
C SER A 12 -14.05 -4.75 29.19
N VAL A 13 -13.10 -5.64 28.92
CA VAL A 13 -12.57 -6.57 29.94
C VAL A 13 -11.55 -5.80 30.79
N THR A 14 -11.88 -5.56 32.05
CA THR A 14 -11.07 -4.76 32.99
C THR A 14 -10.31 -5.62 34.00
N GLY A 15 -10.49 -6.94 33.97
CA GLY A 15 -9.78 -7.87 34.83
C GLY A 15 -10.07 -9.33 34.48
N ALA A 16 -9.14 -10.21 34.80
CA ALA A 16 -9.28 -11.66 34.70
C ALA A 16 -8.56 -12.28 35.89
N ARG A 17 -9.24 -13.15 36.65
CA ARG A 17 -8.66 -13.78 37.85
C ARG A 17 -9.18 -15.20 38.04
N ARG A 18 -8.33 -16.06 38.60
CA ARG A 18 -8.69 -17.41 39.05
C ARG A 18 -8.75 -17.43 40.57
N PHE A 19 -9.89 -17.83 41.13
CA PHE A 19 -10.12 -17.88 42.57
C PHE A 19 -10.18 -19.31 43.06
N ARG A 20 -9.68 -19.53 44.27
CA ARG A 20 -9.91 -20.77 44.99
C ARG A 20 -11.27 -20.69 45.67
N VAL A 21 -12.12 -21.69 45.45
CA VAL A 21 -13.46 -21.75 46.06
C VAL A 21 -13.56 -22.89 47.06
N ASN A 22 -14.39 -22.70 48.09
CA ASN A 22 -14.66 -23.70 49.13
C ASN A 22 -15.67 -24.75 48.64
N ALA A 23 -15.39 -25.38 47.50
CA ALA A 23 -16.25 -26.38 46.88
C ALA A 23 -15.52 -27.74 46.68
N PRO A 24 -16.11 -28.88 47.10
CA PRO A 24 -15.43 -30.18 47.06
C PRO A 24 -15.11 -30.71 45.65
N ARG A 25 -15.87 -30.30 44.63
CA ARG A 25 -15.79 -30.86 43.26
C ARG A 25 -15.08 -29.97 42.23
N ARG A 26 -14.99 -28.66 42.48
CA ARG A 26 -14.29 -27.69 41.62
C ARG A 26 -13.55 -26.73 42.54
N PRO A 27 -12.25 -26.93 42.79
CA PRO A 27 -11.51 -26.14 43.77
C PRO A 27 -11.20 -24.71 43.28
N TYR A 28 -11.43 -24.42 41.99
CA TYR A 28 -11.17 -23.11 41.41
C TYR A 28 -12.29 -22.65 40.48
N VAL A 29 -12.45 -21.33 40.35
CA VAL A 29 -13.30 -20.67 39.36
C VAL A 29 -12.51 -19.58 38.64
N GLU A 30 -12.72 -19.45 37.33
CA GLU A 30 -12.11 -18.40 36.49
C GLU A 30 -13.17 -17.34 36.22
N LEU A 31 -12.92 -16.12 36.69
CA LEU A 31 -13.83 -14.99 36.55
C LEU A 31 -13.19 -13.88 35.71
N LEU A 32 -14.03 -13.24 34.90
CA LEU A 32 -13.70 -12.05 34.14
C LEU A 32 -14.47 -10.88 34.72
N ARG A 33 -13.81 -9.73 34.83
CA ARG A 33 -14.43 -8.45 35.15
C ARG A 33 -14.65 -7.69 33.85
N LEU A 34 -15.90 -7.34 33.59
CA LEU A 34 -16.31 -6.60 32.42
C LEU A 34 -16.93 -5.27 32.83
N ARG A 35 -16.86 -4.30 31.93
CA ARG A 35 -17.48 -2.99 32.11
C ARG A 35 -18.33 -2.61 30.91
N ASN A 36 -19.59 -2.29 31.17
CA ASN A 36 -20.46 -1.57 30.27
C ASN A 36 -20.07 -0.09 30.22
N PRO A 37 -19.68 0.48 29.07
CA PRO A 37 -19.31 1.89 28.95
C PRO A 37 -20.40 2.90 29.31
N TRP A 38 -21.68 2.48 29.36
CA TRP A 38 -22.78 3.36 29.80
C TRP A 38 -22.67 3.74 31.27
N GLY A 39 -22.05 2.87 32.09
CA GLY A 39 -21.83 3.14 33.51
C GLY A 39 -23.10 3.30 34.32
N ASP A 40 -24.14 2.54 33.95
CA ASP A 40 -25.44 2.51 34.60
C ASP A 40 -25.78 1.09 35.08
N GLU A 41 -26.99 0.91 35.60
CA GLU A 41 -27.53 -0.35 36.14
C GLU A 41 -27.69 -1.50 35.12
N THR A 42 -27.29 -1.30 33.86
CA THR A 42 -27.34 -2.32 32.80
C THR A 42 -26.14 -3.27 32.91
N GLU A 43 -26.21 -4.13 33.92
CA GLU A 43 -25.16 -5.08 34.31
C GLU A 43 -25.62 -6.55 34.21
N TRP A 44 -24.66 -7.47 34.30
CA TRP A 44 -24.91 -8.91 34.31
C TRP A 44 -25.78 -9.34 35.50
N LYS A 45 -26.80 -10.16 35.23
CA LYS A 45 -27.76 -10.65 36.23
C LYS A 45 -27.60 -12.14 36.54
N GLY A 46 -26.60 -12.81 35.95
CA GLY A 46 -26.33 -14.22 36.20
C GLY A 46 -25.39 -14.45 37.38
N LEU A 47 -24.79 -15.64 37.42
CA LEU A 47 -23.84 -16.03 38.46
C LEU A 47 -22.66 -15.05 38.52
N TRP A 48 -22.23 -14.72 39.74
CA TRP A 48 -21.14 -13.77 40.02
C TRP A 48 -21.46 -12.28 39.75
N SER A 49 -22.72 -11.94 39.52
CA SER A 49 -23.17 -10.54 39.58
C SER A 49 -22.93 -9.91 40.96
N ASP A 50 -22.99 -8.58 41.06
CA ASP A 50 -22.59 -7.84 42.26
C ASP A 50 -23.33 -8.26 43.55
N GLY A 51 -24.58 -8.70 43.42
CA GLY A 51 -25.42 -9.17 44.53
C GLY A 51 -25.46 -10.68 44.73
N CYS A 52 -24.68 -11.47 43.98
CA CYS A 52 -24.79 -12.94 43.98
C CYS A 52 -24.28 -13.58 45.28
N GLU A 53 -24.95 -14.62 45.78
CA GLU A 53 -24.52 -15.33 46.99
C GLU A 53 -23.27 -16.19 46.77
N GLU A 54 -22.94 -16.49 45.50
CA GLU A 54 -21.78 -17.25 45.05
C GLU A 54 -20.46 -16.62 45.51
N TRP A 55 -20.45 -15.31 45.77
CA TRP A 55 -19.32 -14.63 46.39
C TRP A 55 -18.95 -15.19 47.78
N ASN A 56 -19.88 -15.85 48.47
CA ASN A 56 -19.62 -16.52 49.75
C ASN A 56 -18.84 -17.83 49.59
N LEU A 57 -18.72 -18.37 48.36
CA LEU A 57 -17.89 -19.54 48.07
C LEU A 57 -16.40 -19.19 48.04
N ILE A 58 -16.06 -17.92 47.82
CA ILE A 58 -14.68 -17.41 47.85
C ILE A 58 -14.34 -17.05 49.30
N PRO A 59 -13.18 -17.48 49.83
CA PRO A 59 -12.73 -17.09 51.17
C PRO A 59 -12.74 -15.57 51.36
N SER A 60 -13.21 -15.08 52.52
CA SER A 60 -13.34 -13.65 52.80
C SER A 60 -12.02 -12.89 52.60
N SER A 61 -10.90 -13.52 52.96
CA SER A 61 -9.57 -12.96 52.75
C SER A 61 -9.24 -12.72 51.27
N GLU A 62 -9.73 -13.56 50.35
CA GLU A 62 -9.60 -13.39 48.90
C GLU A 62 -10.59 -12.35 48.35
N ARG A 63 -11.81 -12.36 48.87
CA ARG A 63 -12.89 -11.45 48.46
C ARG A 63 -12.55 -9.98 48.77
N ASP A 64 -11.99 -9.70 49.94
CA ASP A 64 -11.69 -8.31 50.36
C ASP A 64 -10.60 -7.67 49.48
N LYS A 65 -9.72 -8.48 48.87
CA LYS A 65 -8.69 -8.02 47.91
C LYS A 65 -9.27 -7.62 46.55
N LEU A 66 -10.52 -7.98 46.26
CA LEU A 66 -11.19 -7.61 45.01
C LEU A 66 -11.75 -6.20 45.03
N GLN A 67 -11.93 -5.62 46.22
CA GLN A 67 -12.63 -4.34 46.40
C GLN A 67 -13.93 -4.32 45.58
N LEU A 68 -14.74 -5.38 45.71
CA LEU A 68 -16.01 -5.49 44.98
C LEU A 68 -16.83 -4.23 45.22
N SER A 69 -17.02 -3.46 44.14
CA SER A 69 -17.99 -2.37 44.10
C SER A 69 -19.35 -3.02 43.92
N ILE A 70 -20.28 -2.78 44.85
CA ILE A 70 -21.69 -3.12 44.64
C ILE A 70 -22.35 -1.79 44.29
N ALA A 71 -22.29 -1.43 43.02
CA ALA A 71 -22.75 -0.14 42.52
C ALA A 71 -23.24 -0.30 41.09
N ALA A 72 -24.26 0.47 40.72
CA ALA A 72 -24.71 0.57 39.34
C ALA A 72 -23.74 1.45 38.53
N ASP A 73 -22.50 0.96 38.33
CA ASP A 73 -21.40 1.65 37.66
C ASP A 73 -21.00 0.99 36.33
N GLY A 74 -21.77 -0.02 35.92
CA GLY A 74 -21.59 -0.80 34.71
C GLY A 74 -20.50 -1.86 34.81
N GLU A 75 -19.74 -1.95 35.91
CA GLU A 75 -18.73 -2.98 36.12
C GLU A 75 -19.34 -4.21 36.81
N PHE A 76 -19.09 -5.40 36.27
CA PHE A 76 -19.60 -6.65 36.83
C PHE A 76 -18.63 -7.80 36.60
N TRP A 77 -18.76 -8.86 37.39
CA TRP A 77 -18.04 -10.12 37.18
C TRP A 77 -18.94 -11.19 36.55
N MET A 78 -18.33 -12.07 35.77
CA MET A 78 -18.97 -13.28 35.27
C MET A 78 -17.96 -14.41 35.14
N SER A 79 -18.42 -15.65 35.05
CA SER A 79 -17.51 -16.77 34.82
C SER A 79 -16.97 -16.76 33.39
N PHE A 80 -15.77 -17.31 33.18
CA PHE A 80 -15.23 -17.49 31.82
C PHE A 80 -16.16 -18.33 30.94
N SER A 81 -16.86 -19.30 31.52
CA SER A 81 -17.86 -20.12 30.80
C SER A 81 -19.02 -19.26 30.32
N ASP A 82 -19.58 -18.42 31.19
CA ASP A 82 -20.67 -17.51 30.81
C ASP A 82 -20.20 -16.49 29.77
N PHE A 83 -18.96 -16.00 29.88
CA PHE A 83 -18.39 -15.11 28.87
C PHE A 83 -18.33 -15.80 27.50
N ALA A 84 -17.81 -17.02 27.43
CA ALA A 84 -17.70 -17.78 26.18
C ALA A 84 -19.08 -18.15 25.58
N GLU A 85 -20.11 -18.30 26.40
CA GLU A 85 -21.48 -18.58 25.94
C GLU A 85 -22.24 -17.33 25.46
N ASN A 86 -21.87 -16.14 25.96
CA ASN A 86 -22.63 -14.90 25.72
C ASN A 86 -21.94 -13.89 24.81
N PHE A 87 -20.63 -14.02 24.55
CA PHE A 87 -19.86 -13.09 23.70
C PHE A 87 -19.29 -13.81 22.47
N ASP A 88 -19.49 -13.20 21.30
CA ASP A 88 -19.05 -13.77 20.02
C ASP A 88 -17.62 -13.36 19.62
N GLU A 89 -17.15 -12.19 20.07
CA GLU A 89 -15.89 -11.59 19.61
C GLU A 89 -15.09 -10.97 20.77
N LEU A 90 -13.76 -11.18 20.77
CA LEU A 90 -12.81 -10.56 21.70
C LEU A 90 -11.74 -9.78 20.94
N TYR A 91 -11.62 -8.49 21.22
CA TYR A 91 -10.63 -7.60 20.63
C TYR A 91 -9.52 -7.29 21.63
N ILE A 92 -8.29 -7.72 21.34
CA ILE A 92 -7.11 -7.41 22.15
C ILE A 92 -6.17 -6.52 21.32
N THR A 93 -5.95 -5.29 21.80
CA THR A 93 -4.91 -4.42 21.23
C THR A 93 -3.70 -4.46 22.13
N SER A 94 -2.59 -4.99 21.61
CA SER A 94 -1.34 -5.02 22.36
C SER A 94 -0.46 -3.81 22.06
N LEU A 95 0.22 -3.32 23.09
CA LEU A 95 1.28 -2.33 22.98
C LEU A 95 2.58 -2.93 22.43
N ASN A 96 2.79 -4.26 22.52
CA ASN A 96 3.96 -4.94 21.98
C ASN A 96 3.59 -6.33 21.43
N PRO A 97 4.05 -6.75 20.24
CA PRO A 97 3.57 -8.00 19.66
C PRO A 97 3.85 -9.29 20.47
N HIS A 98 4.73 -9.24 21.48
CA HIS A 98 4.98 -10.35 22.40
C HIS A 98 3.83 -10.72 23.35
N THR A 99 2.83 -9.88 23.63
CA THR A 99 1.89 -10.11 24.75
C THR A 99 0.92 -11.30 24.58
N VAL A 100 1.13 -12.21 23.63
CA VAL A 100 0.23 -13.35 23.37
C VAL A 100 0.95 -14.65 23.00
N ASN A 101 2.29 -14.75 23.06
CA ASN A 101 2.99 -16.04 22.91
C ASN A 101 3.00 -16.83 24.24
N GLU A 102 3.26 -18.14 24.21
CA GLU A 102 3.27 -18.99 25.42
C GLU A 102 4.32 -18.54 26.45
N GLU A 103 5.49 -18.04 26.02
CA GLU A 103 6.49 -17.45 26.93
C GLU A 103 5.98 -16.18 27.62
N ALA A 104 5.25 -15.32 26.92
CA ALA A 104 4.64 -14.13 27.47
C ALA A 104 3.42 -14.48 28.30
N LYS A 105 2.71 -15.59 28.01
CA LYS A 105 1.71 -16.14 28.92
C LYS A 105 2.36 -16.63 30.20
N GLU A 106 3.45 -17.39 30.14
CA GLU A 106 4.21 -17.81 31.33
C GLU A 106 4.75 -16.61 32.11
N GLN A 107 5.26 -15.59 31.42
CA GLN A 107 5.70 -14.34 32.04
C GLN A 107 4.53 -13.50 32.56
N LEU A 108 3.37 -13.47 31.90
CA LEU A 108 2.15 -12.78 32.35
C LEU A 108 1.50 -13.52 33.51
N PHE A 109 1.53 -14.85 33.54
CA PHE A 109 1.09 -15.66 34.67
C PHE A 109 2.05 -15.49 35.83
N SER A 110 3.36 -15.48 35.60
CA SER A 110 4.33 -15.19 36.66
C SER A 110 4.25 -13.73 37.14
N LEU A 111 4.05 -12.75 36.25
CA LEU A 111 3.81 -11.35 36.61
C LEU A 111 2.46 -11.18 37.29
N ALA A 112 1.40 -11.89 36.87
CA ALA A 112 0.11 -11.84 37.52
C ALA A 112 0.18 -12.47 38.92
N ASP A 113 0.91 -13.57 39.09
CA ASP A 113 1.15 -14.21 40.38
C ASP A 113 2.06 -13.33 41.27
N VAL A 114 3.10 -12.69 40.71
CA VAL A 114 4.01 -11.77 41.41
C VAL A 114 3.33 -10.45 41.75
N VAL A 115 2.53 -9.87 40.86
CA VAL A 115 1.75 -8.66 41.12
C VAL A 115 0.62 -8.97 42.09
N THR A 116 0.00 -10.14 41.99
CA THR A 116 -0.96 -10.61 43.00
C THR A 116 -0.24 -10.77 44.33
N GLU A 117 0.88 -11.49 44.44
CA GLU A 117 1.64 -11.58 45.70
C GLU A 117 2.16 -10.22 46.21
N ALA A 118 2.61 -9.31 45.35
CA ALA A 118 3.06 -7.97 45.73
C ALA A 118 1.93 -7.09 46.28
N ILE A 119 0.73 -7.20 45.70
CA ILE A 119 -0.48 -6.51 46.19
C ILE A 119 -0.94 -7.12 47.52
N LEU A 120 -0.64 -8.40 47.76
CA LEU A 120 -1.03 -9.13 48.98
C LEU A 120 -0.03 -9.05 50.12
N HIS A 121 1.24 -8.84 49.79
CA HIS A 121 2.35 -8.74 50.72
C HIS A 121 3.15 -7.48 50.39
N SER A 122 2.60 -6.32 50.78
CA SER A 122 3.10 -4.98 50.47
C SER A 122 4.49 -4.63 51.04
N GLU A 123 5.25 -5.60 51.57
CA GLU A 123 6.56 -5.33 52.18
C GLU A 123 7.75 -6.10 51.61
N VAL A 124 7.59 -7.09 50.72
CA VAL A 124 8.77 -7.81 50.21
C VAL A 124 8.57 -8.38 48.80
N ILE A 125 8.74 -7.56 47.74
CA ILE A 125 9.27 -8.08 46.47
C ILE A 125 10.29 -7.07 45.92
N ARG A 126 11.56 -7.51 45.86
CA ARG A 126 12.65 -6.77 45.20
C ARG A 126 12.37 -6.75 43.70
N ALA A 127 12.37 -5.55 43.12
CA ALA A 127 12.34 -5.29 41.69
C ALA A 127 13.63 -5.75 40.97
N ALA A 128 13.97 -7.03 41.08
CA ALA A 128 15.07 -7.64 40.37
C ALA A 128 14.51 -8.55 39.28
N GLU A 129 14.81 -8.18 38.03
CA GLU A 129 14.63 -8.97 36.80
C GLU A 129 13.21 -9.03 36.20
N VAL A 130 12.61 -7.87 35.91
CA VAL A 130 11.74 -7.80 34.72
C VAL A 130 12.67 -7.84 33.51
N LYS A 131 12.82 -9.04 32.91
CA LYS A 131 13.58 -9.27 31.68
C LYS A 131 13.12 -8.24 30.64
N ALA A 132 14.08 -7.50 30.04
CA ALA A 132 13.79 -6.46 29.08
C ALA A 132 12.84 -6.99 28.00
N VAL A 133 11.72 -6.29 27.82
CA VAL A 133 10.73 -6.59 26.79
C VAL A 133 11.46 -6.50 25.45
N LYS A 134 11.58 -7.63 24.74
CA LYS A 134 12.16 -7.69 23.39
C LYS A 134 11.50 -6.62 22.52
N MET A 135 12.32 -5.75 21.93
CA MET A 135 11.87 -4.65 21.08
C MET A 135 11.68 -5.18 19.66
N TRP A 136 10.57 -4.84 19.03
CA TRP A 136 10.30 -5.19 17.63
C TRP A 136 10.78 -4.07 16.72
N GLU A 137 11.47 -4.46 15.66
CA GLU A 137 11.69 -3.60 14.50
C GLU A 137 10.37 -3.48 13.73
N VAL A 138 10.05 -2.25 13.33
CA VAL A 138 8.79 -1.95 12.64
C VAL A 138 9.10 -1.19 11.37
N VAL A 139 8.72 -1.79 10.24
CA VAL A 139 8.77 -1.10 8.96
C VAL A 139 7.36 -0.79 8.50
N THR A 140 7.17 0.43 8.01
CA THR A 140 5.86 0.97 7.62
C THR A 140 5.91 1.51 6.20
N PHE A 141 4.91 1.15 5.40
CA PHE A 141 4.73 1.59 4.03
C PHE A 141 3.32 2.16 3.82
N ASP A 142 3.27 3.39 3.33
CA ASP A 142 2.05 3.98 2.81
C ASP A 142 1.88 3.61 1.34
N GLY A 143 0.71 3.09 0.99
CA GLY A 143 0.38 2.71 -0.37
C GLY A 143 -1.07 3.03 -0.74
N ALA A 144 -1.41 2.82 -2.00
CA ALA A 144 -2.77 3.01 -2.49
C ALA A 144 -3.10 2.04 -3.63
N TRP A 145 -4.32 1.52 -3.59
CA TRP A 145 -4.98 0.94 -4.76
C TRP A 145 -5.69 2.07 -5.49
N VAL A 146 -5.17 2.42 -6.66
CA VAL A 146 -5.72 3.44 -7.55
C VAL A 146 -6.52 2.72 -8.63
N ARG A 147 -7.79 3.11 -8.77
CA ARG A 147 -8.70 2.56 -9.76
C ARG A 147 -8.09 2.61 -11.15
N ASN A 148 -8.27 1.54 -11.95
CA ASN A 148 -7.78 1.40 -13.32
C ASN A 148 -6.24 1.50 -13.48
N ALA A 149 -5.49 1.47 -12.38
CA ALA A 149 -4.04 1.49 -12.36
C ALA A 149 -3.51 0.38 -11.45
N THR A 150 -3.41 0.65 -10.14
CA THR A 150 -2.83 -0.27 -9.15
C THR A 150 -3.85 -1.12 -8.39
N ALA A 151 -5.15 -0.92 -8.60
CA ALA A 151 -6.22 -1.72 -8.00
C ALA A 151 -6.41 -3.06 -8.74
N GLY A 152 -5.46 -3.99 -8.59
CA GLY A 152 -5.37 -5.23 -9.38
C GLY A 152 -6.29 -6.37 -8.95
N GLY A 153 -7.00 -6.25 -7.83
CA GLY A 153 -7.86 -7.31 -7.27
C GLY A 153 -7.07 -8.49 -6.68
N GLY A 154 -7.78 -9.55 -6.29
CA GLY A 154 -7.24 -10.69 -5.53
C GLY A 154 -7.08 -11.99 -6.32
N ASP A 155 -7.62 -12.06 -7.55
CA ASP A 155 -7.45 -13.25 -8.40
C ASP A 155 -6.05 -13.26 -9.04
N ARG A 156 -5.15 -14.07 -8.48
CA ARG A 156 -3.80 -14.32 -8.99
C ARG A 156 -3.72 -14.75 -10.46
N LYS A 157 -4.77 -15.35 -11.01
CA LYS A 157 -4.80 -15.77 -12.42
C LYS A 157 -5.18 -14.61 -13.33
N HIS A 158 -5.86 -13.60 -12.79
CA HIS A 158 -6.29 -12.43 -13.53
C HIS A 158 -5.08 -11.58 -13.97
N ARG A 159 -5.15 -11.03 -15.20
CA ARG A 159 -4.03 -10.29 -15.79
C ARG A 159 -3.67 -9.01 -15.03
N VAL A 160 -4.62 -8.41 -14.30
CA VAL A 160 -4.40 -7.15 -13.58
C VAL A 160 -3.84 -7.33 -12.17
N PHE A 161 -3.78 -8.56 -11.65
CA PHE A 161 -3.29 -8.83 -10.29
C PHE A 161 -1.86 -8.34 -10.07
N CYS A 162 -1.00 -8.43 -11.08
CA CYS A 162 0.38 -7.94 -11.01
C CYS A 162 0.49 -6.41 -10.85
N SER A 163 -0.59 -5.67 -11.10
CA SER A 163 -0.61 -4.20 -10.97
C SER A 163 -0.78 -3.74 -9.53
N ASN A 164 -1.15 -4.63 -8.60
CA ASN A 164 -1.14 -4.32 -7.17
C ASN A 164 0.28 -3.85 -6.75
N PRO A 165 0.39 -2.94 -5.77
CA PRO A 165 1.68 -2.59 -5.18
C PRO A 165 2.40 -3.84 -4.66
N GLN A 166 3.72 -3.87 -4.78
CA GLN A 166 4.56 -5.00 -4.41
C GLN A 166 5.65 -4.49 -3.49
N TYR A 167 5.93 -5.21 -2.41
CA TYR A 167 6.95 -4.82 -1.44
C TYR A 167 7.87 -5.99 -1.16
N ILE A 168 9.17 -5.78 -1.32
CA ILE A 168 10.17 -6.78 -0.97
C ILE A 168 10.48 -6.66 0.51
N LEU A 169 10.56 -7.80 1.19
CA LEU A 169 10.80 -7.98 2.61
C LEU A 169 12.02 -8.89 2.75
N GLU A 170 13.10 -8.38 3.34
CA GLU A 170 14.32 -9.12 3.59
C GLU A 170 14.48 -9.36 5.10
N LEU A 171 14.46 -10.64 5.47
CA LEU A 171 14.66 -11.11 6.84
C LEU A 171 16.09 -11.59 6.98
N THR A 172 16.87 -10.96 7.85
CA THR A 172 18.32 -11.17 7.92
C THR A 172 18.70 -12.40 8.73
N GLU A 173 18.11 -12.57 9.91
CA GLU A 173 18.47 -13.63 10.86
C GLU A 173 17.25 -14.13 11.65
N ALA A 174 17.34 -15.37 12.11
CA ALA A 174 16.30 -16.00 12.93
C ALA A 174 16.26 -15.42 14.36
N ASP A 175 15.10 -15.55 15.00
CA ASP A 175 14.89 -15.02 16.35
C ASP A 175 15.61 -15.84 17.42
N ASP A 176 15.99 -15.19 18.51
CA ASP A 176 16.68 -15.85 19.61
C ASP A 176 15.72 -16.81 20.33
N GLY A 177 15.99 -18.11 20.28
CA GLY A 177 15.18 -19.16 20.89
C GLY A 177 14.13 -19.79 19.96
N ALA A 178 14.05 -19.37 18.69
CA ALA A 178 13.19 -20.00 17.69
C ALA A 178 13.90 -21.16 16.96
N GLU A 179 13.12 -22.06 16.34
CA GLU A 179 13.63 -23.15 15.48
C GLU A 179 14.10 -22.63 14.11
N GLY A 180 15.01 -21.65 14.09
CA GLY A 180 15.57 -21.09 12.87
C GLY A 180 14.63 -20.20 12.06
N THR A 181 13.55 -19.71 12.67
CA THR A 181 12.55 -18.83 12.02
C THR A 181 12.54 -17.42 12.63
N CYS A 182 12.04 -16.48 11.86
CA CYS A 182 11.76 -15.10 12.20
C CYS A 182 10.26 -14.93 12.46
N ALA A 183 9.88 -14.55 13.67
CA ALA A 183 8.51 -14.16 13.98
C ALA A 183 8.21 -12.85 13.25
N THR A 184 7.28 -12.92 12.30
CA THR A 184 6.94 -11.82 11.40
C THR A 184 5.45 -11.53 11.50
N ILE A 185 5.09 -10.28 11.77
CA ILE A 185 3.68 -9.87 11.87
C ILE A 185 3.40 -8.86 10.78
N VAL A 186 2.56 -9.24 9.83
CA VAL A 186 2.18 -8.39 8.71
C VAL A 186 0.79 -7.85 8.97
N THR A 187 0.66 -6.52 8.95
CA THR A 187 -0.58 -5.79 9.19
C THR A 187 -0.88 -4.87 8.03
N LEU A 188 -2.06 -5.06 7.42
CA LEU A 188 -2.58 -4.21 6.35
C LEU A 188 -3.81 -3.45 6.85
N MET A 189 -3.77 -2.12 6.83
CA MET A 189 -4.87 -1.25 7.27
C MET A 189 -5.32 -0.34 6.14
N GLN A 190 -6.61 -0.28 5.85
CA GLN A 190 -7.18 0.74 4.96
C GLN A 190 -7.39 2.08 5.69
N LYS A 191 -7.04 3.19 5.04
CA LYS A 191 -7.01 4.55 5.60
C LYS A 191 -8.27 5.34 5.22
N ASN A 192 -8.61 6.35 6.04
CA ASN A 192 -9.56 7.43 5.75
C ASN A 192 -11.00 7.04 5.32
N ARG A 193 -11.37 5.75 5.33
CA ARG A 193 -12.70 5.27 4.89
C ARG A 193 -13.85 5.91 5.67
N ARG A 194 -13.79 5.86 7.01
CA ARG A 194 -14.85 6.41 7.88
C ARG A 194 -14.99 7.92 7.78
N VAL A 195 -13.85 8.64 7.76
CA VAL A 195 -13.83 10.11 7.65
C VAL A 195 -14.48 10.56 6.34
N ASN A 196 -14.23 9.82 5.26
CA ASN A 196 -14.78 10.10 3.94
C ASN A 196 -16.13 9.43 3.69
N GLN A 197 -16.75 8.80 4.71
CA GLN A 197 -18.02 8.07 4.60
C GLN A 197 -18.03 6.98 3.51
N LEU A 198 -16.87 6.39 3.24
CA LEU A 198 -16.68 5.30 2.28
C LEU A 198 -16.87 3.92 2.98
N PRO A 199 -17.44 2.92 2.30
CA PRO A 199 -17.62 1.57 2.85
C PRO A 199 -16.26 0.92 3.17
N ILE A 200 -16.18 -0.06 4.06
CA ILE A 200 -14.93 -0.80 4.29
C ILE A 200 -14.80 -1.90 3.22
N HIS A 201 -13.71 -1.92 2.47
CA HIS A 201 -13.43 -3.03 1.55
C HIS A 201 -12.95 -4.25 2.34
N PRO A 202 -13.32 -5.48 1.94
CA PRO A 202 -12.53 -6.63 2.30
C PRO A 202 -11.09 -6.45 1.77
N ILE A 203 -10.09 -6.73 2.58
CA ILE A 203 -8.67 -6.56 2.22
C ILE A 203 -7.88 -7.80 2.64
N GLY A 204 -6.74 -8.01 2.00
CA GLY A 204 -5.85 -9.12 2.28
C GLY A 204 -4.52 -8.94 1.57
N PHE A 205 -3.62 -9.90 1.73
CA PHE A 205 -2.33 -9.87 1.05
C PHE A 205 -1.83 -11.28 0.74
N TYR A 206 -0.91 -11.33 -0.21
CA TYR A 206 -0.16 -12.52 -0.59
C TYR A 206 1.31 -12.32 -0.21
N ILE A 207 1.98 -13.41 0.18
CA ILE A 207 3.42 -13.46 0.41
C ILE A 207 4.01 -14.55 -0.48
N TYR A 208 5.03 -14.20 -1.24
CA TYR A 208 5.81 -15.14 -2.06
C TYR A 208 7.23 -15.22 -1.50
N LYS A 209 7.82 -16.41 -1.47
CA LYS A 209 9.25 -16.59 -1.16
C LYS A 209 10.04 -16.44 -2.46
N LEU A 210 11.13 -15.67 -2.44
CA LEU A 210 12.01 -15.46 -3.59
C LEU A 210 13.30 -16.26 -3.37
N GLU A 211 13.49 -17.30 -4.18
CA GLU A 211 14.67 -18.16 -4.07
C GLU A 211 15.94 -17.42 -4.52
N GLU A 212 17.07 -17.73 -3.88
CA GLU A 212 18.36 -17.15 -4.25
C GLU A 212 18.87 -17.72 -5.59
N GLY A 213 19.41 -16.84 -6.44
CA GLY A 213 19.98 -17.23 -7.73
C GLY A 213 18.99 -17.36 -8.89
N GLU A 214 17.67 -17.29 -8.64
CA GLU A 214 16.67 -17.23 -9.71
C GLU A 214 16.58 -15.80 -10.29
N ARG A 215 16.51 -15.69 -11.62
CA ARG A 215 16.19 -14.40 -12.28
C ARG A 215 14.73 -14.06 -12.00
N THR A 216 14.50 -13.37 -10.90
CA THR A 216 13.19 -12.82 -10.52
C THR A 216 12.95 -11.53 -11.30
N PRO A 217 11.84 -11.41 -12.04
CA PRO A 217 11.47 -10.16 -12.67
C PRO A 217 11.22 -9.09 -11.60
N ASN A 218 11.74 -7.87 -11.79
CA ASN A 218 11.38 -6.71 -10.99
C ASN A 218 10.63 -5.72 -11.88
N PRO A 219 9.32 -5.51 -11.67
CA PRO A 219 8.42 -6.18 -10.74
C PRO A 219 8.03 -7.60 -11.18
N LEU A 220 7.32 -8.34 -10.31
CA LEU A 220 6.80 -9.65 -10.70
C LEU A 220 5.74 -9.52 -11.81
N THR A 221 5.94 -10.31 -12.87
CA THR A 221 5.03 -10.37 -14.00
C THR A 221 3.85 -11.32 -13.75
N VAL A 222 2.77 -11.16 -14.52
CA VAL A 222 1.62 -12.08 -14.50
C VAL A 222 2.05 -13.52 -14.73
N SER A 223 2.97 -13.74 -15.69
CA SER A 223 3.50 -15.07 -16.00
C SER A 223 4.20 -15.70 -14.80
N TRP A 224 5.03 -14.93 -14.09
CA TRP A 224 5.70 -15.41 -12.89
C TRP A 224 4.70 -15.72 -11.77
N LEU A 225 3.73 -14.84 -11.53
CA LEU A 225 2.72 -14.99 -10.46
C LEU A 225 1.78 -16.19 -10.67
N ARG A 226 1.53 -16.56 -11.93
CA ARG A 226 0.74 -17.74 -12.30
C ARG A 226 1.49 -19.04 -12.06
N LEU A 227 2.80 -19.06 -12.30
CA LEU A 227 3.64 -20.25 -12.15
C LEU A 227 4.06 -20.49 -10.70
N ASN A 228 4.13 -19.44 -9.88
CA ASN A 228 4.62 -19.52 -8.51
C ASN A 228 3.47 -19.57 -7.49
N VAL A 229 3.59 -20.50 -6.54
CA VAL A 229 2.63 -20.67 -5.43
C VAL A 229 2.99 -19.68 -4.32
N PRO A 230 2.01 -19.00 -3.68
CA PRO A 230 2.34 -18.07 -2.62
C PRO A 230 2.75 -18.88 -1.37
N TYR A 231 3.77 -18.41 -0.66
CA TYR A 231 4.14 -18.97 0.63
C TYR A 231 3.00 -18.80 1.65
N PHE A 232 2.36 -17.63 1.63
CA PHE A 232 1.20 -17.33 2.47
C PHE A 232 0.18 -16.46 1.72
N TYR A 233 -1.08 -16.55 2.09
CA TYR A 233 -2.11 -15.62 1.66
C TYR A 233 -3.27 -15.55 2.65
N THR A 234 -3.92 -14.40 2.71
CA THR A 234 -5.18 -14.24 3.44
C THR A 234 -6.28 -15.09 2.79
N LYS A 235 -6.72 -16.16 3.46
CA LYS A 235 -7.75 -17.08 2.93
C LYS A 235 -9.14 -16.47 2.87
N THR A 236 -9.47 -15.61 3.83
CA THR A 236 -10.80 -15.02 3.97
C THR A 236 -10.67 -13.52 4.10
N PHE A 237 -11.12 -12.81 3.08
CA PHE A 237 -11.13 -11.35 3.06
C PHE A 237 -12.36 -10.88 3.85
N SER A 238 -12.15 -10.48 5.10
CA SER A 238 -13.21 -9.93 5.95
C SER A 238 -13.31 -8.42 5.76
N ARG A 239 -14.51 -7.85 5.96
CA ARG A 239 -14.73 -6.39 5.96
C ARG A 239 -14.23 -5.77 7.27
N ALA A 240 -12.91 -5.78 7.44
CA ALA A 240 -12.23 -5.19 8.57
C ALA A 240 -11.39 -3.99 8.12
N ARG A 241 -11.27 -2.97 8.99
CA ARG A 241 -10.35 -1.85 8.75
C ARG A 241 -8.89 -2.33 8.65
N THR A 242 -8.57 -3.41 9.35
CA THR A 242 -7.22 -3.96 9.47
C THR A 242 -7.26 -5.47 9.42
N VAL A 243 -6.32 -6.06 8.68
CA VAL A 243 -6.04 -7.50 8.67
C VAL A 243 -4.62 -7.70 9.16
N THR A 244 -4.45 -8.58 10.14
CA THR A 244 -3.14 -8.89 10.74
C THR A 244 -2.94 -10.40 10.73
N HIS A 245 -1.77 -10.84 10.29
CA HIS A 245 -1.34 -12.23 10.40
C HIS A 245 0.02 -12.30 11.08
N ARG A 246 0.18 -13.27 11.99
CA ARG A 246 1.46 -13.64 12.60
C ARG A 246 1.98 -14.88 11.89
N LEU A 247 3.23 -14.82 11.46
CA LEU A 247 3.89 -15.83 10.63
C LEU A 247 5.24 -16.18 11.27
N ALA A 248 5.69 -17.41 11.07
CA ALA A 248 7.07 -17.81 11.31
C ALA A 248 7.70 -18.05 9.93
N LEU A 249 8.59 -17.15 9.52
CA LEU A 249 9.23 -17.18 8.20
C LEU A 249 10.70 -17.52 8.38
N ASP A 250 11.29 -18.33 7.50
CA ASP A 250 12.75 -18.52 7.52
C ASP A 250 13.46 -17.21 7.12
N PRO A 251 14.73 -16.99 7.52
CA PRO A 251 15.54 -15.92 6.95
C PRO A 251 15.59 -16.00 5.42
N GLY A 252 15.50 -14.86 4.74
CA GLY A 252 15.46 -14.78 3.29
C GLY A 252 14.61 -13.64 2.75
N ARG A 253 14.35 -13.68 1.45
CA ARG A 253 13.63 -12.63 0.72
C ARG A 253 12.21 -13.08 0.40
N TYR A 254 11.26 -12.19 0.69
CA TYR A 254 9.84 -12.39 0.49
C TYR A 254 9.24 -11.20 -0.24
N LEU A 255 8.17 -11.42 -0.99
CA LEU A 255 7.40 -10.36 -1.61
C LEU A 255 5.99 -10.32 -1.04
N VAL A 256 5.57 -9.17 -0.54
CA VAL A 256 4.23 -8.90 -0.03
C VAL A 256 3.42 -8.13 -1.07
N ILE A 257 2.27 -8.67 -1.46
CA ILE A 257 1.33 -8.04 -2.42
C ILE A 257 0.00 -7.78 -1.71
N PRO A 258 -0.25 -6.56 -1.20
CA PRO A 258 -1.55 -6.17 -0.66
C PRO A 258 -2.59 -5.99 -1.77
N CYS A 259 -3.80 -6.48 -1.55
CA CYS A 259 -4.88 -6.42 -2.53
C CYS A 259 -6.27 -6.34 -1.88
N THR A 260 -7.23 -5.90 -2.70
CA THR A 260 -8.67 -6.07 -2.51
C THR A 260 -9.14 -7.35 -3.21
N PRO A 261 -10.32 -7.92 -2.91
CA PRO A 261 -10.80 -9.12 -3.59
C PRO A 261 -11.10 -8.85 -5.07
N GLU A 262 -11.77 -7.72 -5.35
CA GLU A 262 -12.16 -7.33 -6.70
C GLU A 262 -11.21 -6.26 -7.25
N PRO A 263 -10.97 -6.24 -8.58
CA PRO A 263 -10.29 -5.14 -9.25
C PRO A 263 -11.00 -3.79 -9.02
N ASP A 264 -10.26 -2.70 -9.21
CA ASP A 264 -10.79 -1.33 -9.23
C ASP A 264 -11.43 -0.84 -7.92
N GLN A 265 -11.27 -1.59 -6.84
CA GLN A 265 -11.59 -1.15 -5.48
C GLN A 265 -10.49 -0.23 -4.96
N GLU A 266 -10.74 1.08 -5.04
CA GLU A 266 -9.79 2.09 -4.61
C GLU A 266 -9.77 2.27 -3.09
N ALA A 267 -8.56 2.33 -2.52
CA ALA A 267 -8.33 2.79 -1.16
C ALA A 267 -6.85 3.07 -0.91
N GLU A 268 -6.57 4.04 -0.04
CA GLU A 268 -5.26 4.16 0.59
C GLU A 268 -5.10 3.11 1.69
N PHE A 269 -3.88 2.61 1.87
CA PHE A 269 -3.56 1.65 2.90
C PHE A 269 -2.22 1.95 3.59
N LEU A 270 -2.06 1.34 4.75
CA LEU A 270 -0.84 1.31 5.54
C LEU A 270 -0.46 -0.16 5.75
N LEU A 271 0.69 -0.55 5.20
CA LEU A 271 1.28 -1.87 5.39
C LEU A 271 2.38 -1.75 6.46
N ARG A 272 2.34 -2.62 7.47
CA ARG A 272 3.31 -2.66 8.55
C ARG A 272 3.81 -4.07 8.76
N VAL A 273 5.11 -4.21 8.90
CA VAL A 273 5.77 -5.48 9.25
C VAL A 273 6.51 -5.30 10.56
N PHE A 274 6.23 -6.18 11.51
CA PHE A 274 6.94 -6.24 12.79
C PHE A 274 7.80 -7.51 12.78
N CYS A 275 9.10 -7.37 13.05
CA CYS A 275 10.04 -8.48 13.28
C CYS A 275 10.80 -8.28 14.60
N GLU A 276 11.26 -9.35 15.24
CA GLU A 276 12.11 -9.24 16.44
C GLU A 276 13.52 -8.74 16.08
N LYS A 277 14.02 -9.16 14.91
CA LYS A 277 15.33 -8.82 14.38
C LYS A 277 15.22 -7.75 13.28
N LEU A 278 16.39 -7.25 12.86
CA LEU A 278 16.48 -6.28 11.77
C LEU A 278 15.74 -6.79 10.53
N VAL A 279 14.91 -5.92 9.99
CA VAL A 279 14.12 -6.20 8.79
C VAL A 279 14.31 -5.04 7.82
N ARG A 280 14.57 -5.37 6.56
CA ARG A 280 14.56 -4.40 5.47
C ARG A 280 13.34 -4.65 4.62
N MET A 281 12.71 -3.57 4.20
CA MET A 281 11.59 -3.66 3.30
C MET A 281 11.60 -2.43 2.41
N GLU A 282 11.28 -2.62 1.14
CA GLU A 282 11.31 -1.59 0.09
C GLU A 282 10.18 -1.84 -0.91
N GLU A 283 9.80 -0.82 -1.68
CA GLU A 283 8.84 -0.99 -2.78
C GLU A 283 9.53 -1.77 -3.92
N TYR A 284 8.92 -2.87 -4.36
CA TYR A 284 9.46 -3.74 -5.40
C TYR A 284 8.90 -3.33 -6.77
N ASP A 285 9.53 -2.32 -7.34
CA ASP A 285 9.11 -1.72 -8.60
C ASP A 285 10.31 -1.34 -9.48
N GLU A 286 9.99 -0.93 -10.71
CA GLU A 286 10.94 -0.37 -11.65
C GLU A 286 11.42 1.01 -11.19
N GLU A 287 12.71 1.29 -11.36
CA GLU A 287 13.26 2.64 -11.19
C GLU A 287 12.91 3.53 -12.39
N ALA A 288 12.80 4.83 -12.14
CA ALA A 288 12.57 5.81 -13.19
C ALA A 288 13.87 6.06 -13.98
N GLN A 289 13.87 5.79 -15.29
CA GLN A 289 15.04 5.99 -16.14
C GLN A 289 14.67 6.03 -17.63
N ILE A 290 15.56 6.61 -18.42
CA ILE A 290 15.53 6.51 -19.89
C ILE A 290 16.32 5.25 -20.28
N LEU A 291 15.67 4.32 -20.96
CA LEU A 291 16.28 3.10 -21.46
C LEU A 291 17.00 3.37 -22.78
N ASP A 292 18.22 2.86 -22.90
CA ASP A 292 18.94 2.80 -24.18
C ASP A 292 18.32 1.67 -25.03
N ILE A 293 17.24 2.00 -25.72
CA ILE A 293 16.63 1.09 -26.68
C ILE A 293 17.43 1.20 -27.96
N ALA A 294 18.16 0.13 -28.32
CA ALA A 294 18.79 0.01 -29.62
C ALA A 294 17.73 0.30 -30.68
N TYR A 295 17.88 1.45 -31.33
CA TYR A 295 17.13 1.74 -32.53
C TYR A 295 17.43 0.58 -33.48
N GLU A 296 16.38 -0.14 -33.92
CA GLU A 296 16.48 -0.74 -35.23
C GLU A 296 16.86 0.43 -36.13
N SER A 297 18.12 0.43 -36.56
CA SER A 297 18.71 1.45 -37.41
C SER A 297 17.67 1.82 -38.42
N GLU A 298 17.31 3.10 -38.47
CA GLU A 298 16.43 3.65 -39.49
C GLU A 298 16.73 2.94 -40.81
N ASP A 299 15.74 2.21 -41.32
CA ASP A 299 15.65 1.95 -42.75
C ASP A 299 16.03 3.26 -43.45
N GLU A 300 16.93 3.19 -44.45
CA GLU A 300 17.44 4.33 -45.25
C GLU A 300 16.54 5.55 -45.13
N VAL A 301 17.03 6.65 -44.52
CA VAL A 301 16.31 7.93 -44.40
C VAL A 301 15.52 8.13 -45.68
N ASP A 302 14.20 7.97 -45.59
CA ASP A 302 13.35 8.10 -46.77
C ASP A 302 13.39 9.58 -47.14
N HIS A 303 14.31 9.92 -48.06
CA HIS A 303 14.53 11.29 -48.50
C HIS A 303 13.22 11.94 -49.00
N SER A 304 12.23 11.13 -49.40
CA SER A 304 10.87 11.57 -49.72
C SER A 304 10.14 12.21 -48.52
N ILE A 305 10.29 11.63 -47.32
CA ILE A 305 9.68 12.16 -46.08
C ILE A 305 10.38 13.44 -45.67
N GLU A 306 11.72 13.47 -45.68
CA GLU A 306 12.50 14.65 -45.32
C GLU A 306 12.17 15.84 -46.25
N ASP A 307 12.10 15.61 -47.56
CA ASP A 307 11.74 16.63 -48.54
C ASP A 307 10.31 17.14 -48.33
N HIS A 308 9.37 16.25 -47.98
CA HIS A 308 8.01 16.65 -47.64
C HIS A 308 7.95 17.51 -46.36
N LEU A 309 8.67 17.12 -45.30
CA LEU A 309 8.76 17.87 -44.05
C LEU A 309 9.37 19.26 -44.27
N ARG A 310 10.43 19.36 -45.08
CA ARG A 310 11.03 20.64 -45.47
C ARG A 310 10.07 21.52 -46.23
N ALA A 311 9.26 20.96 -47.12
CA ALA A 311 8.25 21.71 -47.87
C ALA A 311 7.19 22.30 -46.94
N VAL A 312 6.61 21.47 -46.05
CA VAL A 312 5.61 21.89 -45.06
C VAL A 312 6.19 22.95 -44.11
N PHE A 313 7.42 22.77 -43.64
CA PHE A 313 8.09 23.74 -42.76
C PHE A 313 8.33 25.08 -43.47
N ARG A 314 8.84 25.07 -44.70
CA ARG A 314 9.09 26.31 -45.45
C ARG A 314 7.81 27.08 -45.75
N GLU A 315 6.72 26.37 -46.05
CA GLU A 315 5.41 26.99 -46.28
C GLU A 315 4.92 27.74 -45.04
N ALA A 316 5.12 27.18 -43.84
CA ALA A 316 4.72 27.80 -42.58
C ALA A 316 5.70 28.89 -42.07
N ALA A 317 7.00 28.65 -42.15
CA ALA A 317 8.04 29.54 -41.63
C ALA A 317 8.14 30.84 -42.45
N GLY A 318 7.94 30.77 -43.77
CA GLY A 318 8.11 31.92 -44.66
C GLY A 318 9.54 32.46 -44.62
N GLU A 319 9.70 33.79 -44.53
CA GLU A 319 11.02 34.45 -44.47
C GLU A 319 11.70 34.39 -43.10
N ALA A 320 10.98 34.01 -42.04
CA ALA A 320 11.47 34.07 -40.67
C ALA A 320 12.39 32.88 -40.30
N ASN A 321 12.35 31.79 -41.09
CA ASN A 321 13.05 30.51 -40.83
C ASN A 321 12.74 29.84 -39.48
N ASP A 322 11.73 30.35 -38.77
CA ASP A 322 11.24 29.84 -37.51
C ASP A 322 9.69 29.75 -37.53
N VAL A 323 9.16 28.92 -36.63
CA VAL A 323 7.73 28.60 -36.57
C VAL A 323 7.25 28.81 -35.13
N ASP A 324 6.26 29.69 -34.97
CA ASP A 324 5.58 29.91 -33.68
C ASP A 324 4.55 28.80 -33.38
N ALA A 325 3.97 28.82 -32.18
CA ALA A 325 3.00 27.82 -31.75
C ALA A 325 1.76 27.70 -32.66
N VAL A 326 1.30 28.78 -33.29
CA VAL A 326 0.09 28.78 -34.13
C VAL A 326 0.39 28.13 -35.47
N LYS A 327 1.52 28.50 -36.08
CA LYS A 327 1.99 27.88 -37.31
C LYS A 327 2.32 26.40 -37.08
N LEU A 328 2.97 26.07 -35.96
CA LEU A 328 3.28 24.69 -35.59
C LEU A 328 2.01 23.85 -35.41
N GLN A 329 0.95 24.43 -34.83
CA GLN A 329 -0.34 23.73 -34.66
C GLN A 329 -0.93 23.33 -36.01
N ALA A 330 -0.94 24.23 -36.99
CA ALA A 330 -1.45 23.93 -38.33
C ALA A 330 -0.64 22.81 -39.01
N MET A 331 0.68 22.84 -38.88
CA MET A 331 1.55 21.78 -39.42
C MET A 331 1.31 20.43 -38.75
N LEU A 332 1.25 20.40 -37.41
CA LEU A 332 1.02 19.16 -36.67
C LEU A 332 -0.37 18.58 -36.90
N GLU A 333 -1.39 19.42 -37.11
CA GLU A 333 -2.73 18.95 -37.48
C GLU A 333 -2.76 18.32 -38.88
N GLN A 334 -2.02 18.90 -39.84
CA GLN A 334 -1.88 18.32 -41.17
C GLN A 334 -1.16 16.95 -41.13
N LEU A 335 -0.13 16.82 -40.29
CA LEU A 335 0.71 15.62 -40.20
C LEU A 335 0.11 14.53 -39.30
N PHE A 336 -0.61 14.92 -38.24
CA PHE A 336 -1.22 14.03 -37.26
C PHE A 336 -2.71 14.37 -37.00
N PRO A 337 -3.60 14.18 -38.00
CA PRO A 337 -5.01 14.62 -37.88
C PRO A 337 -5.78 13.99 -36.71
N SER A 338 -5.38 12.80 -36.26
CA SER A 338 -6.05 12.09 -35.17
C SER A 338 -5.53 12.46 -33.77
N ALA A 339 -4.51 13.33 -33.66
CA ALA A 339 -3.88 13.69 -32.39
C ALA A 339 -4.59 14.85 -31.66
N GLY A 340 -5.50 15.56 -32.33
CA GLY A 340 -6.28 16.65 -31.73
C GLY A 340 -5.46 17.91 -31.45
N PHE A 341 -4.53 18.26 -32.35
CA PHE A 341 -3.72 19.48 -32.19
C PHE A 341 -4.56 20.73 -32.37
N ALA A 342 -5.53 20.72 -33.30
CA ALA A 342 -6.46 21.82 -33.51
C ALA A 342 -7.33 22.16 -32.28
N ASP A 343 -7.57 21.20 -31.39
CA ASP A 343 -8.47 21.37 -30.25
C ASP A 343 -7.90 22.29 -29.15
N SER A 344 -6.58 22.46 -29.08
CA SER A 344 -5.95 23.30 -28.06
C SER A 344 -4.58 23.80 -28.47
N LEU A 345 -4.43 25.12 -28.55
CA LEU A 345 -3.13 25.74 -28.78
C LEU A 345 -2.15 25.47 -27.63
N ASP A 346 -2.63 25.32 -26.40
CA ASP A 346 -1.78 25.01 -25.25
C ASP A 346 -1.19 23.60 -25.32
N PHE A 347 -1.87 22.67 -26.00
CA PHE A 347 -1.31 21.35 -26.29
C PHE A 347 -0.08 21.49 -27.20
N THR A 348 -0.19 22.26 -28.29
CA THR A 348 0.95 22.56 -29.17
C THR A 348 2.06 23.35 -28.47
N ARG A 349 1.71 24.35 -27.64
CA ARG A 349 2.69 25.11 -26.86
C ARG A 349 3.52 24.23 -25.93
N SER A 350 2.95 23.15 -25.42
CA SER A 350 3.67 22.20 -24.57
C SER A 350 4.76 21.45 -25.35
N PHE A 351 4.51 21.08 -26.62
CA PHE A 351 5.54 20.48 -27.47
C PHE A 351 6.56 21.51 -27.96
N LEU A 352 6.14 22.74 -28.21
CA LEU A 352 7.07 23.83 -28.52
C LEU A 352 8.05 24.03 -27.36
N ALA A 353 7.55 24.14 -26.13
CA ALA A 353 8.37 24.31 -24.93
C ALA A 353 9.32 23.13 -24.66
N MET A 354 9.01 21.93 -25.16
CA MET A 354 9.93 20.79 -25.13
C MET A 354 11.12 20.98 -26.07
N MET A 355 10.87 21.48 -27.28
CA MET A 355 11.88 21.61 -28.34
C MET A 355 12.70 22.89 -28.21
N ASP A 356 12.10 23.94 -27.67
CA ASP A 356 12.66 25.28 -27.53
C ASP A 356 13.69 25.33 -26.39
N LEU A 357 14.89 24.80 -26.68
CA LEU A 357 16.01 24.75 -25.75
C LEU A 357 16.64 26.14 -25.50
N ASP A 358 16.43 27.10 -26.41
CA ASP A 358 16.99 28.45 -26.35
C ASP A 358 16.01 29.51 -25.81
N PHE A 359 14.77 29.11 -25.47
CA PHE A 359 13.69 29.99 -25.00
C PHE A 359 13.33 31.09 -26.02
N SER A 360 13.49 30.81 -27.31
CA SER A 360 13.12 31.72 -28.40
C SER A 360 11.61 31.90 -28.52
N GLY A 361 10.82 30.94 -28.03
CA GLY A 361 9.37 30.86 -28.24
C GLY A 361 8.98 30.39 -29.64
N THR A 362 9.94 29.89 -30.41
CA THR A 362 9.79 29.42 -31.80
C THR A 362 10.56 28.11 -32.02
N VAL A 363 10.29 27.44 -33.14
CA VAL A 363 10.91 26.16 -33.50
C VAL A 363 11.61 26.29 -34.86
N ASN A 364 12.87 25.90 -34.93
CA ASN A 364 13.61 25.79 -36.20
C ASN A 364 13.39 24.43 -36.88
N PHE A 365 13.90 24.24 -38.11
CA PHE A 365 13.64 23.00 -38.87
C PHE A 365 14.17 21.74 -38.16
N TYR A 366 15.35 21.80 -37.56
CA TYR A 366 15.96 20.63 -36.91
C TYR A 366 15.21 20.22 -35.64
N GLU A 367 14.75 21.20 -34.87
CA GLU A 367 13.87 20.98 -33.71
C GLU A 367 12.52 20.41 -34.13
N PHE A 368 11.94 20.93 -35.21
CA PHE A 368 10.70 20.40 -35.79
C PHE A 368 10.86 18.95 -36.26
N GLU A 369 11.97 18.63 -36.93
CA GLU A 369 12.29 17.28 -37.39
C GLU A 369 12.42 16.31 -36.20
N ALA A 370 13.13 16.69 -35.14
CA ALA A 370 13.24 15.91 -33.92
C ALA A 370 11.87 15.68 -33.24
N LEU A 371 11.02 16.72 -33.20
CA LEU A 371 9.65 16.62 -32.69
C LEU A 371 8.82 15.65 -33.53
N PHE A 372 8.90 15.76 -34.85
CA PHE A 372 8.15 14.90 -35.77
C PHE A 372 8.54 13.43 -35.61
N SER A 373 9.84 13.13 -35.51
CA SER A 373 10.35 11.78 -35.28
C SER A 373 9.85 11.21 -33.96
N SER A 374 9.87 12.02 -32.89
CA SER A 374 9.35 11.65 -31.58
C SER A 374 7.85 11.36 -31.62
N LEU A 375 7.05 12.27 -32.16
CA LEU A 375 5.59 12.12 -32.29
C LEU A 375 5.22 10.91 -33.16
N SER A 376 5.91 10.71 -34.28
CA SER A 376 5.68 9.56 -35.17
C SER A 376 5.88 8.24 -34.44
N ARG A 377 6.94 8.15 -33.62
CA ARG A 377 7.19 6.98 -32.77
C ARG A 377 6.09 6.82 -31.72
N TRP A 378 5.70 7.89 -31.04
CA TRP A 378 4.70 7.84 -29.97
C TRP A 378 3.33 7.43 -30.48
N VAL A 379 2.90 7.99 -31.62
CA VAL A 379 1.65 7.61 -32.29
C VAL A 379 1.71 6.14 -32.74
N ARG A 380 2.84 5.67 -33.26
CA ARG A 380 3.02 4.27 -33.67
C ARG A 380 2.86 3.31 -32.48
N VAL A 381 3.54 3.59 -31.37
CA VAL A 381 3.46 2.78 -30.14
C VAL A 381 2.07 2.82 -29.52
N TYR A 382 1.43 4.00 -29.48
CA TYR A 382 0.04 4.09 -29.02
C TYR A 382 -0.88 3.17 -29.84
N ASN A 383 -0.75 3.21 -31.17
CA ASN A 383 -1.60 2.41 -32.04
C ASN A 383 -1.32 0.90 -31.96
N SER A 384 -0.11 0.47 -31.59
CA SER A 384 0.20 -0.95 -31.39
C SER A 384 -0.23 -1.49 -30.01
N ARG A 385 -0.44 -0.60 -29.03
CA ARG A 385 -0.75 -0.96 -27.64
C ARG A 385 -2.18 -0.64 -27.19
N LYS A 386 -2.91 0.19 -27.93
CA LYS A 386 -4.32 0.48 -27.62
C LYS A 386 -5.15 -0.81 -27.62
N ASP A 387 -6.11 -0.86 -26.72
CA ASP A 387 -7.02 -1.98 -26.59
C ASP A 387 -7.99 -2.01 -27.80
N GLU A 388 -8.23 -3.20 -28.34
CA GLU A 388 -9.02 -3.38 -29.56
C GLU A 388 -10.50 -3.00 -29.37
N GLU A 389 -11.04 -3.21 -28.16
CA GLU A 389 -12.46 -2.99 -27.87
C GLU A 389 -12.73 -1.51 -27.58
N SER A 390 -11.92 -0.89 -26.73
CA SER A 390 -12.08 0.53 -26.39
C SER A 390 -11.49 1.47 -27.44
N GLY A 391 -10.51 1.01 -28.23
CA GLY A 391 -9.72 1.87 -29.12
C GLY A 391 -8.77 2.82 -28.38
N LEU A 392 -8.63 2.68 -27.06
CA LEU A 392 -7.86 3.55 -26.19
C LEU A 392 -6.81 2.77 -25.40
N LEU A 393 -5.86 3.47 -24.77
CA LEU A 393 -4.81 2.82 -23.99
C LEU A 393 -5.28 2.55 -22.57
N SER A 394 -5.22 1.29 -22.10
CA SER A 394 -5.57 0.98 -20.71
C SER A 394 -4.55 1.58 -19.73
N GLY A 395 -5.03 2.16 -18.63
CA GLY A 395 -4.20 2.67 -17.54
C GLY A 395 -3.45 1.59 -16.74
N HIS A 396 -3.83 0.32 -16.88
CA HIS A 396 -3.13 -0.79 -16.25
C HIS A 396 -1.73 -1.01 -16.84
N SER A 397 -0.91 -1.80 -16.15
CA SER A 397 0.50 -2.02 -16.50
C SER A 397 0.74 -2.48 -17.94
N TRP A 398 -0.18 -3.26 -18.53
CA TRP A 398 -0.07 -3.82 -19.88
C TRP A 398 -0.42 -2.83 -21.01
N GLY A 399 -1.08 -1.71 -20.69
CA GLY A 399 -1.39 -0.65 -21.65
C GLY A 399 -0.35 0.46 -21.54
N LEU A 400 -0.61 1.44 -20.69
CA LEU A 400 0.25 2.60 -20.48
C LEU A 400 1.68 2.24 -20.08
N GLY A 401 1.85 1.24 -19.22
CA GLY A 401 3.18 0.81 -18.76
C GLY A 401 4.06 0.28 -19.89
N ASP A 402 3.54 -0.70 -20.64
CA ASP A 402 4.28 -1.30 -21.75
C ASP A 402 4.47 -0.30 -22.91
N ALA A 403 3.50 0.58 -23.17
CA ALA A 403 3.64 1.65 -24.16
C ALA A 403 4.79 2.61 -23.81
N LEU A 404 4.88 3.05 -22.55
CA LEU A 404 5.99 3.91 -22.12
C LEU A 404 7.33 3.16 -22.17
N ARG A 405 7.35 1.86 -21.83
CA ARG A 405 8.56 1.04 -21.93
C ARG A 405 9.05 0.89 -23.38
N ASP A 406 8.16 0.71 -24.35
CA ASP A 406 8.50 0.67 -25.78
C ASP A 406 9.07 2.01 -26.31
N LEU A 407 8.73 3.11 -25.63
CA LEU A 407 9.32 4.43 -25.87
C LEU A 407 10.67 4.66 -25.16
N GLY A 408 11.08 3.72 -24.30
CA GLY A 408 12.29 3.85 -23.48
C GLY A 408 12.06 4.66 -22.21
N LEU A 409 10.81 4.91 -21.84
CA LEU A 409 10.44 5.65 -20.65
C LEU A 409 10.03 4.64 -19.57
N GLN A 410 11.00 4.23 -18.74
CA GLN A 410 10.72 3.36 -17.60
C GLN A 410 10.32 4.23 -16.41
N ILE A 411 9.13 3.98 -15.82
CA ILE A 411 8.65 4.70 -14.64
C ILE A 411 7.92 3.79 -13.64
N PRO A 412 8.05 4.03 -12.32
CA PRO A 412 7.35 3.29 -11.27
C PRO A 412 5.81 3.30 -11.44
N ARG A 413 5.14 2.24 -10.97
CA ARG A 413 3.66 2.11 -10.93
C ARG A 413 3.00 3.27 -10.22
N ARG A 414 3.59 3.77 -9.15
CA ARG A 414 3.06 4.93 -8.43
C ARG A 414 2.97 6.18 -9.32
N ILE A 415 3.97 6.41 -10.16
CA ILE A 415 3.96 7.54 -11.12
C ILE A 415 2.95 7.25 -12.25
N ARG A 416 2.93 6.02 -12.78
CA ARG A 416 1.92 5.61 -13.78
C ARG A 416 0.49 5.81 -13.28
N ALA A 417 0.21 5.49 -12.03
CA ALA A 417 -1.10 5.71 -11.43
C ALA A 417 -1.47 7.19 -11.40
N LEU A 418 -0.52 8.10 -11.14
CA LEU A 418 -0.76 9.55 -11.22
C LEU A 418 -1.02 10.02 -12.65
N VAL A 419 -0.37 9.40 -13.64
CA VAL A 419 -0.66 9.64 -15.07
C VAL A 419 -2.10 9.24 -15.37
N VAL A 420 -2.54 8.05 -14.96
CA VAL A 420 -3.94 7.61 -15.16
C VAL A 420 -4.94 8.52 -14.44
N VAL A 421 -4.64 8.97 -13.21
CA VAL A 421 -5.51 9.91 -12.50
C VAL A 421 -5.63 11.25 -13.22
N ARG A 422 -4.55 11.72 -13.86
CA ARG A 422 -4.51 13.03 -14.53
C ARG A 422 -5.07 12.99 -15.96
N TYR A 423 -4.82 11.91 -16.68
CA TYR A 423 -4.99 11.81 -18.14
C TYR A 423 -5.96 10.70 -18.57
N GLY A 424 -6.38 9.83 -17.64
CA GLY A 424 -7.35 8.78 -17.90
C GLY A 424 -8.78 9.29 -17.80
N ASP A 425 -9.68 8.63 -18.53
CA ASP A 425 -11.12 8.82 -18.40
C ASP A 425 -11.70 8.13 -17.15
N GLN A 426 -13.03 8.08 -17.02
CA GLN A 426 -13.69 7.42 -15.89
C GLN A 426 -13.43 5.91 -15.80
N GLN A 427 -13.05 5.29 -16.91
CA GLN A 427 -12.68 3.89 -17.04
C GLN A 427 -11.16 3.71 -16.98
N GLY A 428 -10.40 4.79 -16.80
CA GLY A 428 -8.95 4.82 -16.78
C GLY A 428 -8.29 4.51 -18.12
N HIS A 429 -9.03 4.69 -19.21
CA HIS A 429 -8.46 4.68 -20.55
C HIS A 429 -7.83 6.04 -20.86
N VAL A 430 -6.67 6.03 -21.50
CA VAL A 430 -5.92 7.22 -21.89
C VAL A 430 -6.04 7.39 -23.40
N ALA A 431 -6.55 8.55 -23.84
CA ALA A 431 -6.66 8.88 -25.26
C ALA A 431 -5.32 9.27 -25.87
N LEU A 432 -5.22 9.27 -27.21
CA LEU A 432 -3.96 9.56 -27.91
C LEU A 432 -3.38 10.91 -27.51
N ARG A 433 -4.22 11.97 -27.52
CA ARG A 433 -3.80 13.33 -27.12
C ARG A 433 -3.20 13.34 -25.71
N ASP A 434 -3.87 12.70 -24.77
CA ASP A 434 -3.45 12.64 -23.37
C ASP A 434 -2.19 11.80 -23.17
N PHE A 435 -2.06 10.71 -23.93
CA PHE A 435 -0.84 9.89 -23.96
C PHE A 435 0.34 10.68 -24.50
N LEU A 436 0.18 11.40 -25.62
CA LEU A 436 1.24 12.24 -26.19
C LEU A 436 1.66 13.32 -25.19
N MET A 437 0.72 13.93 -24.47
CA MET A 437 1.04 14.90 -23.42
C MET A 437 1.79 14.26 -22.25
N ALA A 438 1.36 13.09 -21.80
CA ALA A 438 2.02 12.38 -20.71
C ALA A 438 3.44 11.97 -21.10
N ALA A 439 3.63 11.36 -22.27
CA ALA A 439 4.92 10.94 -22.80
C ALA A 439 5.87 12.13 -23.01
N CYS A 440 5.35 13.25 -23.54
CA CYS A 440 6.05 14.53 -23.62
C CYS A 440 6.63 14.93 -22.26
N ARG A 441 5.76 15.13 -21.27
CA ARG A 441 6.16 15.63 -19.96
C ARG A 441 7.11 14.68 -19.23
N ILE A 442 6.85 13.38 -19.29
CA ILE A 442 7.73 12.37 -18.69
C ILE A 442 9.12 12.43 -19.33
N SER A 443 9.19 12.49 -20.66
CA SER A 443 10.46 12.60 -21.39
C SER A 443 11.24 13.82 -20.96
N VAL A 444 10.61 15.00 -20.95
CA VAL A 444 11.30 16.25 -20.59
C VAL A 444 11.77 16.23 -19.14
N MET A 445 10.92 15.76 -18.22
CA MET A 445 11.25 15.68 -16.80
C MET A 445 12.43 14.73 -16.56
N LEU A 446 12.47 13.57 -17.23
CA LEU A 446 13.59 12.64 -17.12
C LEU A 446 14.88 13.23 -17.70
N VAL A 447 14.83 13.83 -18.89
CA VAL A 447 16.00 14.46 -19.52
C VAL A 447 16.56 15.60 -18.65
N ARG A 448 15.69 16.47 -18.12
CA ARG A 448 16.10 17.58 -17.25
C ARG A 448 16.65 17.08 -15.92
N PHE A 449 16.09 16.02 -15.36
CA PHE A 449 16.61 15.40 -14.15
C PHE A 449 18.01 14.82 -14.37
N GLU A 450 18.20 14.06 -15.46
CA GLU A 450 19.50 13.49 -15.82
C GLU A 450 20.58 14.56 -16.03
N ALA A 451 20.23 15.70 -16.63
CA ALA A 451 21.15 16.83 -16.79
C ALA A 451 21.63 17.45 -15.46
N HIS A 452 20.86 17.29 -14.38
CA HIS A 452 21.18 17.82 -13.04
C HIS A 452 21.51 16.72 -12.02
N ARG A 453 21.59 15.47 -12.47
CA ARG A 453 21.82 14.31 -11.61
C ARG A 453 23.23 14.37 -11.04
N ALA A 454 23.38 14.10 -9.75
CA ALA A 454 24.70 13.92 -9.15
C ALA A 454 25.36 12.64 -9.69
N GLU A 455 26.71 12.59 -9.73
CA GLU A 455 27.48 11.50 -10.34
C GLU A 455 27.11 10.09 -9.81
N GLU A 456 26.59 9.98 -8.58
CA GLU A 456 26.24 8.69 -7.96
C GLU A 456 24.96 8.76 -7.08
N GLY A 457 23.82 9.22 -7.61
CA GLY A 457 22.58 9.13 -6.82
C GLY A 457 21.25 9.35 -7.53
N GLN A 458 20.15 8.97 -6.86
CA GLN A 458 18.76 9.29 -7.23
C GLN A 458 18.35 10.72 -6.85
N HIS A 459 19.32 11.64 -6.82
CA HIS A 459 19.12 13.01 -6.38
C HIS A 459 19.70 13.99 -7.41
N ALA A 460 18.97 15.08 -7.63
CA ALA A 460 19.40 16.20 -8.45
C ALA A 460 19.38 17.48 -7.61
N ASN A 461 20.47 18.24 -7.65
CA ASN A 461 20.55 19.54 -6.98
C ASN A 461 20.17 20.63 -7.98
N ILE A 462 18.90 21.04 -7.96
CA ILE A 462 18.36 22.03 -8.89
C ILE A 462 18.11 23.34 -8.11
N PRO A 463 18.77 24.46 -8.46
CA PRO A 463 18.48 25.77 -7.90
C PRO A 463 17.00 26.15 -8.07
N LEU A 464 16.45 26.95 -7.15
CA LEU A 464 15.02 27.33 -7.19
C LEU A 464 14.62 28.00 -8.51
N THR A 465 15.47 28.87 -9.07
CA THR A 465 15.21 29.52 -10.36
C THR A 465 15.12 28.50 -11.47
N ASP A 466 16.08 27.56 -11.54
CA ASP A 466 16.10 26.51 -12.56
C ASP A 466 14.93 25.56 -12.38
N TRP A 467 14.53 25.26 -11.15
CA TRP A 467 13.32 24.49 -10.85
C TRP A 467 12.05 25.19 -11.37
N LEU A 468 11.92 26.51 -11.15
CA LEU A 468 10.79 27.28 -11.66
C LEU A 468 10.77 27.32 -13.19
N THR A 469 11.92 27.59 -13.82
CA THR A 469 12.05 27.52 -15.28
C THR A 469 11.67 26.13 -15.79
N ASN A 470 12.16 25.08 -15.11
CA ASN A 470 11.94 23.70 -15.51
C ASN A 470 10.49 23.22 -15.33
N THR A 471 9.71 23.87 -14.47
CA THR A 471 8.31 23.48 -14.19
C THR A 471 7.29 24.38 -14.89
N LEU A 472 7.65 25.63 -15.19
CA LEU A 472 6.79 26.58 -15.91
C LEU A 472 6.94 26.46 -17.43
N TYR A 473 8.16 26.22 -17.92
CA TYR A 473 8.48 26.16 -19.34
C TYR A 473 8.78 24.70 -19.75
N CYS A 474 7.75 23.85 -19.66
CA CYS A 474 7.85 22.40 -19.78
C CYS A 474 6.51 21.72 -20.13
#